data_AF-A0A3S0FEB5-F1
#
_entry.id   AF-A0A3S0FEB5-F1
#
_cell.length_a   1.000
_cell.length_b   1.000
_cell.length_c   1.000
_cell.angle_alpha   90.00
_cell.angle_beta   90.00
_cell.angle_gamma   90.00
#
_symmetry.space_group_name_H-M   'P 1'
#
loop_
_entity.id
_entity.type
_entity.pdbx_description
1 polymer ?
#
loop_
_entity_poly.entity_id
_entity_poly.type
_entity_poly.pdbx_seq_one_letter_code
_entity_poly.pdbx_strand_id
1 'polypeptide(L)'
;MDYIKRKRGGKGPLQWEQSYRLLDVVRVNPSITAEELQMEGASIGIEISTRTAFRFLERYRSTKGDIVKSFRPHLQVVANVMRDADPDFLFTASIIQEKALEQGVSLHLSTVYRILRRLVSTGTAVQTEIKGVTFYTWKRETSHHGHVKCVMCGRTVEFQKDYLDGLARNICASFDFEFEAFDLTLLAKCKHCLQFVEMEQ
;
A
#
# COMPACT_ATOMS: atom_id res chain seq x y z
N MET A 1 10.72 -31.45 5.65
CA MET A 1 10.78 -31.09 7.07
C MET A 1 10.41 -29.63 7.21
N ASP A 2 9.14 -29.40 7.56
CA ASP A 2 8.53 -28.09 7.72
C ASP A 2 9.22 -27.28 8.82
N TYR A 3 9.53 -26.02 8.51
CA TYR A 3 9.97 -25.05 9.50
C TYR A 3 9.06 -23.82 9.50
N ILE A 4 7.75 -24.05 9.60
CA ILE A 4 6.78 -23.00 9.94
C ILE A 4 6.77 -22.84 11.46
N LYS A 5 7.62 -21.94 11.98
CA LYS A 5 7.52 -21.45 13.35
C LYS A 5 6.22 -20.66 13.49
N ARG A 6 5.18 -21.29 14.04
CA ARG A 6 4.03 -20.62 14.65
C ARG A 6 4.55 -19.72 15.77
N LYS A 7 4.68 -18.40 15.53
CA LYS A 7 4.93 -17.44 16.61
C LYS A 7 3.61 -17.14 17.31
N ARG A 8 3.52 -17.59 18.57
CA ARG A 8 2.47 -17.25 19.53
C ARG A 8 2.37 -15.73 19.67
N GLY A 9 1.14 -15.22 19.71
CA GLY A 9 0.81 -13.80 19.80
C GLY A 9 1.11 -13.14 21.15
N GLY A 10 1.12 -11.80 21.12
CA GLY A 10 0.85 -10.91 22.25
C GLY A 10 2.04 -10.41 23.09
N LYS A 11 2.16 -9.06 23.19
CA LYS A 11 2.91 -8.23 24.18
C LYS A 11 4.21 -7.51 23.74
N GLY A 12 4.48 -7.34 22.45
CA GLY A 12 5.52 -6.42 21.96
C GLY A 12 4.95 -5.12 21.38
N PRO A 13 5.74 -4.03 21.24
CA PRO A 13 5.33 -2.88 20.42
C PRO A 13 5.01 -3.35 18.99
N LEU A 14 4.03 -2.70 18.34
CA LEU A 14 3.66 -2.97 16.95
C LEU A 14 4.91 -3.04 16.07
N GLN A 15 5.05 -4.12 15.31
CA GLN A 15 6.07 -4.13 14.26
C GLN A 15 5.70 -3.09 13.20
N TRP A 16 6.69 -2.60 12.46
CA TRP A 16 6.44 -1.52 11.51
C TRP A 16 5.57 -2.00 10.34
N GLU A 17 5.70 -3.25 9.90
CA GLU A 17 4.84 -3.88 8.90
C GLU A 17 3.39 -3.85 9.36
N GLN A 18 3.15 -4.19 10.62
CA GLN A 18 1.83 -4.12 11.22
C GLN A 18 1.34 -2.67 11.31
N SER A 19 2.24 -1.74 11.65
CA SER A 19 1.91 -0.31 11.71
C SER A 19 1.54 0.27 10.34
N TYR A 20 2.20 -0.16 9.27
CA TYR A 20 1.88 0.27 7.90
C TYR A 20 0.54 -0.29 7.43
N ARG A 21 0.30 -1.58 7.65
CA ARG A 21 -0.96 -2.22 7.29
C ARG A 21 -2.15 -1.65 8.08
N LEU A 22 -1.95 -1.35 9.37
CA LEU A 22 -2.95 -0.63 10.17
C LEU A 22 -3.11 0.84 9.73
N LEU A 23 -2.05 1.48 9.20
CA LEU A 23 -2.16 2.83 8.64
C LEU A 23 -3.04 2.83 7.40
N ASP A 24 -2.93 1.80 6.55
CA ASP A 24 -3.77 1.65 5.37
C ASP A 24 -5.26 1.57 5.80
N VAL A 25 -5.59 0.78 6.82
CA VAL A 25 -6.94 0.74 7.43
C VAL A 25 -7.41 2.12 7.92
N VAL A 26 -6.60 2.80 8.73
CA VAL A 26 -6.96 4.11 9.30
C VAL A 26 -7.04 5.22 8.24
N ARG A 27 -6.31 5.10 7.12
CA ARG A 27 -6.39 6.06 6.01
C ARG A 27 -7.68 5.92 5.21
N VAL A 28 -8.18 4.68 5.07
CA VAL A 28 -9.47 4.39 4.43
C VAL A 28 -10.62 4.90 5.30
N ASN A 29 -10.54 4.68 6.62
CA ASN A 29 -11.52 5.19 7.57
C ASN A 29 -10.85 5.99 8.70
N PRO A 30 -10.58 7.31 8.53
CA PRO A 30 -9.95 8.14 9.55
C PRO A 30 -10.76 8.30 10.85
N SER A 31 -12.07 8.01 10.79
CA SER A 31 -12.99 8.05 11.93
C SER A 31 -13.13 6.71 12.64
N ILE A 32 -12.42 5.67 12.20
CA ILE A 32 -12.47 4.33 12.80
C ILE A 32 -12.22 4.37 14.32
N THR A 33 -13.01 3.59 15.05
CA THR A 33 -12.88 3.39 16.49
C THR A 33 -11.74 2.41 16.81
N ALA A 34 -11.35 2.34 18.08
CA ALA A 34 -10.28 1.42 18.49
C ALA A 34 -10.72 -0.05 18.38
N GLU A 35 -12.00 -0.30 18.65
CA GLU A 35 -12.66 -1.60 18.54
C GLU A 35 -12.73 -2.06 17.08
N GLU A 36 -13.16 -1.18 16.18
CA GLU A 36 -13.18 -1.46 14.73
C GLU A 36 -11.77 -1.69 14.18
N LEU A 37 -10.79 -0.85 14.55
CA LEU A 37 -9.40 -1.02 14.10
C LEU A 37 -8.79 -2.34 14.62
N GLN A 38 -9.15 -2.77 15.82
CA GLN A 38 -8.76 -4.08 16.33
C GLN A 38 -9.37 -5.21 15.49
N MET A 39 -10.66 -5.13 15.17
CA MET A 39 -11.37 -6.14 14.37
C MET A 39 -10.81 -6.21 12.94
N GLU A 40 -10.66 -5.06 12.27
CA GLU A 40 -10.08 -4.97 10.94
C GLU A 40 -8.62 -5.42 10.93
N GLY A 41 -7.84 -5.01 11.94
CA GLY A 41 -6.47 -5.51 12.16
C GLY A 41 -6.42 -7.04 12.22
N ALA A 42 -7.32 -7.66 12.99
CA ALA A 42 -7.39 -9.11 13.09
C ALA A 42 -7.74 -9.77 11.74
N SER A 43 -8.63 -9.17 10.95
CA SER A 43 -9.00 -9.66 9.61
C SER A 43 -7.82 -9.69 8.62
N ILE A 44 -6.86 -8.78 8.80
CA ILE A 44 -5.60 -8.74 8.02
C ILE A 44 -4.44 -9.45 8.74
N GLY A 45 -4.72 -10.28 9.76
CA GLY A 45 -3.71 -11.08 10.47
C GLY A 45 -2.84 -10.29 11.44
N ILE A 46 -3.33 -9.15 11.94
CA ILE A 46 -2.67 -8.29 12.92
C ILE A 46 -3.44 -8.34 14.24
N GLU A 47 -3.06 -9.26 15.12
CA GLU A 47 -3.64 -9.34 16.46
C GLU A 47 -3.08 -8.25 17.39
N ILE A 48 -3.93 -7.29 17.73
CA ILE A 48 -3.64 -6.23 18.71
C ILE A 48 -4.74 -6.12 19.76
N SER A 49 -4.41 -5.54 20.92
CA SER A 49 -5.42 -5.15 21.92
C SER A 49 -6.12 -3.85 21.52
N THR A 50 -7.35 -3.63 22.00
CA THR A 50 -8.08 -2.36 21.86
C THR A 50 -7.24 -1.18 22.35
N ARG A 51 -6.47 -1.37 23.44
CA ARG A 51 -5.55 -0.35 23.97
C ARG A 51 -4.41 -0.01 23.00
N THR A 52 -3.88 -0.99 22.28
CA THR A 52 -2.86 -0.78 21.24
C THR A 52 -3.44 -0.03 20.05
N ALA A 53 -4.64 -0.41 19.60
CA ALA A 53 -5.38 0.27 18.54
C ALA A 53 -5.66 1.73 18.91
N PHE A 54 -6.13 1.99 20.14
CA PHE A 54 -6.36 3.34 20.66
C PHE A 54 -5.08 4.20 20.62
N ARG A 55 -3.95 3.69 21.14
CA ARG A 55 -2.67 4.42 21.12
C ARG A 55 -2.18 4.70 19.70
N PHE A 56 -2.45 3.79 18.78
CA PHE A 56 -2.14 3.99 17.37
C PHE A 56 -2.97 5.12 16.76
N LEU A 57 -4.28 5.16 17.03
CA LEU A 57 -5.18 6.22 16.57
C LEU A 57 -4.87 7.58 17.19
N GLU A 58 -4.53 7.66 18.48
CA GLU A 58 -4.05 8.91 19.08
C GLU A 58 -2.81 9.42 18.38
N ARG A 59 -1.86 8.52 18.10
CA ARG A 59 -0.65 8.88 17.38
C ARG A 59 -0.97 9.34 15.95
N TYR A 60 -1.88 8.65 15.24
CA TYR A 60 -2.38 9.06 13.93
C TYR A 60 -2.92 10.49 13.92
N ARG A 61 -3.81 10.79 14.86
CA ARG A 61 -4.50 12.09 14.95
C ARG A 61 -3.52 13.20 15.31
N SER A 62 -2.68 12.97 16.32
CA SER A 62 -1.67 13.94 16.75
C SER A 62 -0.60 14.24 15.69
N THR A 63 -0.24 13.26 14.85
CA THR A 63 0.71 13.45 13.76
C THR A 63 0.05 13.78 12.42
N LYS A 64 -1.28 14.02 12.37
CA LYS A 64 -2.04 14.25 11.12
C LYS A 64 -1.78 13.18 10.04
N GLY A 65 -1.71 11.91 10.43
CA GLY A 65 -1.43 10.79 9.53
C GLY A 65 0.06 10.46 9.34
N ASP A 66 0.94 11.24 9.95
CA ASP A 66 2.40 11.11 9.84
C ASP A 66 3.03 10.26 10.97
N ILE A 67 2.37 9.15 11.34
CA ILE A 67 2.79 8.27 12.46
C ILE A 67 4.20 7.71 12.21
N VAL A 68 4.53 7.56 10.92
CA VAL A 68 5.73 6.90 10.39
C VAL A 68 6.97 7.77 10.44
N LYS A 69 6.92 9.01 10.95
CA LYS A 69 8.14 9.81 11.15
C LYS A 69 9.22 9.09 11.98
N SER A 70 8.88 8.03 12.73
CA SER A 70 9.86 7.17 13.41
C SER A 70 10.29 5.89 12.65
N PHE A 71 9.87 5.67 11.40
CA PHE A 71 10.27 4.52 10.57
C PHE A 71 10.72 4.96 9.17
N ARG A 72 11.98 5.41 9.11
CA ARG A 72 12.86 5.55 7.94
C ARG A 72 12.17 6.10 6.67
N PRO A 73 12.20 7.43 6.41
CA PRO A 73 11.57 8.05 5.23
C PRO A 73 11.93 7.36 3.90
N HIS A 74 13.14 6.82 3.78
CA HIS A 74 13.58 6.09 2.58
C HIS A 74 12.80 4.80 2.30
N LEU A 75 12.35 4.10 3.35
CA LEU A 75 11.54 2.87 3.20
C LEU A 75 10.17 3.19 2.61
N GLN A 76 9.53 4.25 3.11
CA GLN A 76 8.23 4.70 2.60
C GLN A 76 8.32 5.06 1.11
N VAL A 77 9.36 5.79 0.72
CA VAL A 77 9.56 6.22 -0.66
C VAL A 77 9.74 5.02 -1.59
N VAL A 78 10.62 4.08 -1.23
CA VAL A 78 10.81 2.85 -2.03
C VAL A 78 9.53 2.04 -2.11
N ALA A 79 8.79 1.89 -1.01
CA ALA A 79 7.53 1.17 -0.99
C ALA A 79 6.48 1.81 -1.90
N ASN A 80 6.32 3.14 -1.87
CA ASN A 80 5.37 3.86 -2.72
C ASN A 80 5.75 3.75 -4.19
N VAL A 81 7.03 3.95 -4.53
CA VAL A 81 7.53 3.80 -5.90
C VAL A 81 7.17 2.43 -6.49
N MET A 82 7.30 1.36 -5.69
CA MET A 82 6.99 0.00 -6.14
C MET A 82 5.48 -0.30 -6.16
N ARG A 83 4.74 0.20 -5.15
CA ARG A 83 3.30 -0.06 -5.00
C ARG A 83 2.48 0.64 -6.08
N ASP A 84 2.81 1.90 -6.38
CA ASP A 84 2.03 2.78 -7.26
C ASP A 84 2.29 2.54 -8.75
N ALA A 85 3.27 1.69 -9.08
CA ALA A 85 3.56 1.32 -10.45
C ALA A 85 2.65 0.21 -10.98
N ASP A 86 2.69 0.02 -12.29
CA ASP A 86 2.01 -1.06 -12.99
C ASP A 86 2.39 -2.42 -12.37
N PRO A 87 1.42 -3.35 -12.19
CA PRO A 87 1.68 -4.67 -11.61
C PRO A 87 2.82 -5.45 -12.27
N ASP A 88 2.99 -5.31 -13.58
CA ASP A 88 3.97 -6.04 -14.37
C ASP A 88 5.31 -5.28 -14.48
N PHE A 89 5.40 -4.09 -13.85
CA PHE A 89 6.61 -3.29 -13.89
C PHE A 89 7.74 -3.97 -13.11
N LEU A 90 8.80 -4.33 -13.84
CA LEU A 90 10.01 -4.92 -13.27
C LEU A 90 10.98 -3.83 -12.83
N PHE A 91 11.18 -3.69 -11.52
CA PHE A 91 12.13 -2.73 -10.98
C PHE A 91 13.53 -3.29 -10.87
N THR A 92 14.53 -2.56 -11.35
CA THR A 92 15.89 -2.68 -10.82
C THR A 92 16.07 -1.70 -9.64
N ALA A 93 17.12 -1.89 -8.85
CA ALA A 93 17.45 -0.95 -7.78
C ALA A 93 17.77 0.46 -8.31
N SER A 94 18.31 0.58 -9.53
CA SER A 94 18.57 1.88 -10.16
C SER A 94 17.30 2.59 -10.57
N ILE A 95 16.31 1.87 -11.12
CA ILE A 95 15.00 2.47 -11.46
C ILE A 95 14.30 3.02 -10.22
N ILE A 96 14.37 2.29 -9.10
CA ILE A 96 13.79 2.76 -7.83
C ILE A 96 14.51 4.02 -7.33
N GLN A 97 15.84 4.07 -7.46
CA GLN A 97 16.61 5.26 -7.09
C GLN A 97 16.21 6.47 -7.94
N GLU A 98 16.09 6.30 -9.24
CA GLU A 98 15.69 7.34 -10.18
C GLU A 98 14.28 7.87 -9.87
N LYS A 99 13.30 6.98 -9.72
CA LYS A 99 11.93 7.35 -9.35
C LYS A 99 11.82 8.01 -7.98
N ALA A 100 12.64 7.60 -7.01
CA ALA A 100 12.72 8.28 -5.73
C ALA A 100 13.23 9.73 -5.89
N LEU A 101 14.22 9.94 -6.77
CA LEU A 101 14.76 11.26 -7.06
C LEU A 101 13.74 12.16 -7.77
N GLU A 102 12.94 11.60 -8.70
CA GLU A 102 11.79 12.30 -9.32
C GLU A 102 10.76 12.78 -8.28
N GLN A 103 10.62 12.05 -7.18
CA GLN A 103 9.78 12.42 -6.03
C GLN A 103 10.49 13.38 -5.04
N GLY A 104 11.67 13.90 -5.40
CA GLY A 104 12.45 14.84 -4.59
C GLY A 104 13.27 14.18 -3.48
N VAL A 105 13.44 12.85 -3.49
CA VAL A 105 14.16 12.11 -2.45
C VAL A 105 15.42 11.45 -3.02
N SER A 106 16.58 11.98 -2.63
CA SER A 106 17.86 11.38 -3.01
C SER A 106 18.17 10.15 -2.16
N LEU A 107 18.27 8.99 -2.81
CA LEU A 107 18.64 7.71 -2.19
C LEU A 107 19.95 7.21 -2.77
N HIS A 108 20.84 6.69 -1.92
CA HIS A 108 22.00 5.94 -2.39
C HIS A 108 21.60 4.48 -2.74
N LEU A 109 22.17 3.89 -3.78
CA LEU A 109 21.88 2.51 -4.21
C LEU A 109 22.00 1.49 -3.07
N SER A 110 23.02 1.61 -2.21
CA SER A 110 23.18 0.74 -1.04
C SER A 110 21.99 0.79 -0.07
N THR A 111 21.33 1.95 0.04
CA THR A 111 20.11 2.11 0.84
C THR A 111 18.93 1.43 0.15
N VAL A 112 18.79 1.58 -1.17
CA VAL A 112 17.74 0.90 -1.96
C VAL A 112 17.87 -0.61 -1.82
N TYR A 113 19.06 -1.19 -2.04
CA TYR A 113 19.28 -2.63 -1.87
C TYR A 113 18.96 -3.13 -0.45
N ARG A 114 19.33 -2.37 0.59
CA ARG A 114 19.01 -2.74 1.97
C ARG A 114 17.51 -2.75 2.23
N ILE A 115 16.77 -1.82 1.63
CA ILE A 115 15.32 -1.76 1.73
C ILE A 115 14.68 -2.89 0.93
N LEU A 116 15.12 -3.14 -0.30
CA LEU A 116 14.63 -4.22 -1.14
C LEU A 116 14.82 -5.59 -0.48
N ARG A 117 16.01 -5.88 0.05
CA ARG A 117 16.25 -7.11 0.83
C ARG A 117 15.28 -7.26 1.99
N ARG A 118 14.93 -6.15 2.66
CA ARG A 118 13.96 -6.15 3.74
C ARG A 118 12.56 -6.47 3.22
N LEU A 119 12.10 -5.78 2.18
CA LEU A 119 10.78 -5.98 1.57
C LEU A 119 10.62 -7.42 1.06
N VAL A 120 11.68 -8.01 0.49
CA VAL A 120 11.70 -9.41 0.08
C VAL A 120 11.61 -10.34 1.29
N SER A 121 12.40 -10.10 2.34
CA SER A 121 12.40 -10.93 3.56
C SER A 121 11.06 -10.91 4.31
N THR A 122 10.29 -9.82 4.17
CA THR A 122 8.95 -9.67 4.77
C THR A 122 7.83 -10.15 3.84
N GLY A 123 8.17 -10.62 2.64
CA GLY A 123 7.20 -11.05 1.64
C GLY A 123 6.39 -9.91 1.03
N THR A 124 6.84 -8.66 1.16
CA THR A 124 6.20 -7.46 0.60
C THR A 124 6.60 -7.21 -0.85
N ALA A 125 7.77 -7.70 -1.26
CA ALA A 125 8.25 -7.68 -2.63
C ALA A 125 8.73 -9.06 -3.06
N VAL A 126 8.69 -9.33 -4.36
CA VAL A 126 9.26 -10.53 -4.97
C VAL A 126 10.54 -10.14 -5.69
N GLN A 127 11.60 -10.93 -5.49
CA GLN A 127 12.85 -10.81 -6.24
C GLN A 127 12.86 -11.88 -7.33
N THR A 128 13.13 -11.46 -8.57
CA THR A 128 13.21 -12.34 -9.74
C THR A 128 14.53 -12.08 -10.46
N GLU A 129 15.16 -13.13 -10.98
CA GLU A 129 16.36 -13.00 -11.81
C GLU A 129 16.04 -13.36 -13.25
N ILE A 130 16.35 -12.45 -14.18
CA ILE A 130 16.11 -12.64 -15.62
C ILE A 130 17.41 -12.33 -16.36
N LYS A 131 17.97 -13.33 -17.04
CA LYS A 131 19.23 -13.21 -17.80
C LYS A 131 20.38 -12.58 -16.99
N GLY A 132 20.51 -12.94 -15.70
CA GLY A 132 21.54 -12.44 -14.80
C GLY A 132 21.29 -11.03 -14.23
N VAL A 133 20.12 -10.44 -14.50
CA VAL A 133 19.70 -9.15 -13.94
C VAL A 133 18.65 -9.39 -12.86
N THR A 134 18.84 -8.78 -11.69
CA THR A 134 17.87 -8.85 -10.60
C THR A 134 16.79 -7.79 -10.74
N PHE A 135 15.55 -8.25 -10.76
CA PHE A 135 14.35 -7.44 -10.75
C PHE A 135 13.56 -7.63 -9.45
N TYR A 136 12.75 -6.63 -9.12
CA TYR A 136 11.89 -6.60 -7.96
C TYR A 136 10.49 -6.18 -8.38
N THR A 137 9.47 -6.85 -7.85
CA THR A 137 8.06 -6.47 -8.04
C THR A 137 7.39 -6.33 -6.68
N TRP A 138 6.38 -5.47 -6.58
CA TRP A 138 5.57 -5.38 -5.37
C TRP A 138 4.67 -6.61 -5.28
N LYS A 139 4.67 -7.30 -4.14
CA LYS A 139 3.76 -8.42 -3.94
C LYS A 139 2.38 -7.86 -3.65
N ARG A 140 1.47 -7.98 -4.62
CA ARG A 140 0.05 -7.72 -4.40
C ARG A 140 -0.56 -8.98 -3.80
N GLU A 141 -1.22 -8.85 -2.64
CA GLU A 141 -2.23 -9.84 -2.26
C GLU A 141 -3.33 -9.76 -3.34
N THR A 142 -4.01 -10.87 -3.61
CA THR A 142 -5.18 -10.93 -4.50
C THR A 142 -6.36 -10.18 -3.88
N SER A 143 -6.16 -8.91 -3.55
CA SER A 143 -7.19 -8.01 -3.09
C SER A 143 -7.54 -7.10 -4.25
N HIS A 144 -8.73 -7.34 -4.79
CA HIS A 144 -9.28 -6.62 -5.92
C HIS A 144 -9.62 -5.19 -5.45
N HIS A 145 -8.63 -4.29 -5.48
CA HIS A 145 -8.85 -2.86 -5.23
C HIS A 145 -8.62 -2.05 -6.49
N GLY A 146 -9.42 -1.01 -6.68
CA GLY A 146 -9.25 0.01 -7.71
C GLY A 146 -8.78 1.32 -7.09
N HIS A 147 -8.28 2.21 -7.92
CA HIS A 147 -7.79 3.52 -7.51
C HIS A 147 -8.66 4.63 -8.08
N VAL A 148 -8.89 5.70 -7.33
CA VAL A 148 -9.36 7.00 -7.84
C VAL A 148 -8.23 8.01 -7.64
N LYS A 149 -7.65 8.52 -8.73
CA LYS A 149 -6.54 9.46 -8.70
C LYS A 149 -6.99 10.86 -9.14
N CYS A 150 -6.69 11.85 -8.31
CA CYS A 150 -6.87 13.26 -8.65
C CYS A 150 -5.83 13.68 -9.69
N VAL A 151 -6.27 14.15 -10.86
CA VAL A 151 -5.38 14.62 -11.93
C VAL A 151 -4.70 15.95 -11.59
N MET A 152 -5.21 16.69 -10.61
CA MET A 152 -4.69 18.00 -10.23
C MET A 152 -3.64 17.93 -9.11
N CYS A 153 -3.90 17.16 -8.06
CA CYS A 153 -3.01 17.09 -6.88
C CYS A 153 -2.39 15.72 -6.63
N GLY A 154 -2.68 14.74 -7.48
CA GLY A 154 -2.15 13.38 -7.35
C GLY A 154 -2.74 12.58 -6.17
N ARG A 155 -3.69 13.12 -5.40
CA ARG A 155 -4.37 12.38 -4.33
C ARG A 155 -5.01 11.11 -4.88
N THR A 156 -4.63 9.96 -4.35
CA THR A 156 -5.19 8.66 -4.70
C THR A 156 -6.03 8.10 -3.55
N VAL A 157 -7.17 7.50 -3.86
CA VAL A 157 -8.04 6.79 -2.92
C VAL A 157 -8.26 5.37 -3.44
N GLU A 158 -8.11 4.38 -2.57
CA GLU A 158 -8.40 2.97 -2.88
C GLU A 158 -9.88 2.65 -2.63
N PHE A 159 -10.48 1.79 -3.46
CA PHE A 159 -11.83 1.27 -3.25
C PHE A 159 -11.90 -0.23 -3.56
N GLN A 160 -12.79 -0.96 -2.87
CA GLN A 160 -13.03 -2.38 -3.16
C GLN A 160 -13.74 -2.55 -4.51
N LYS A 161 -13.19 -3.44 -5.35
CA LYS A 161 -13.73 -3.76 -6.68
C LYS A 161 -14.89 -4.75 -6.65
N ASP A 162 -15.29 -5.25 -5.48
CA ASP A 162 -16.34 -6.26 -5.32
C ASP A 162 -17.63 -5.90 -6.09
N TYR A 163 -17.97 -4.60 -6.15
CA TYR A 163 -19.13 -4.08 -6.89
C TYR A 163 -19.02 -4.15 -8.41
N LEU A 164 -17.81 -4.29 -8.95
CA LEU A 164 -17.48 -4.28 -10.38
C LEU A 164 -17.19 -5.67 -10.94
N ASP A 165 -16.89 -6.66 -10.09
CA ASP A 165 -16.66 -8.05 -10.51
C ASP A 165 -17.85 -8.63 -11.27
N GLY A 166 -19.08 -8.35 -10.81
CA GLY A 166 -20.30 -8.77 -11.49
C GLY A 166 -20.45 -8.15 -12.88
N LEU A 167 -20.12 -6.87 -13.02
CA LEU A 167 -20.14 -6.17 -14.30
C LEU A 167 -19.06 -6.71 -15.25
N ALA A 168 -17.83 -6.90 -14.75
CA ALA A 168 -16.72 -7.43 -15.55
C ALA A 168 -17.03 -8.85 -16.08
N ARG A 169 -17.58 -9.73 -15.23
CA ARG A 169 -18.05 -11.06 -15.62
C ARG A 169 -19.11 -11.01 -16.72
N ASN A 170 -20.10 -10.14 -16.57
CA ASN A 170 -21.17 -10.00 -17.57
C ASN A 170 -20.64 -9.48 -18.92
N ILE A 171 -19.69 -8.54 -18.90
CA ILE A 171 -19.04 -8.04 -20.11
C ILE A 171 -18.27 -9.18 -20.79
N CYS A 172 -17.40 -9.89 -20.06
CA CYS A 172 -16.64 -11.03 -20.60
C CYS A 172 -17.56 -12.09 -21.21
N ALA A 173 -18.62 -12.49 -20.50
CA ALA A 173 -19.59 -13.46 -20.98
C ALA A 173 -20.30 -13.01 -22.27
N SER A 174 -20.55 -11.71 -22.44
CA SER A 174 -21.19 -11.17 -23.66
C SER A 174 -20.31 -11.28 -24.91
N PHE A 175 -19.02 -11.57 -24.74
CA PHE A 175 -18.05 -11.75 -25.81
C PHE A 175 -17.43 -13.15 -25.81
N ASP A 176 -18.04 -14.12 -25.11
CA ASP A 176 -17.53 -15.50 -24.96
C ASP A 176 -16.15 -15.62 -24.29
N PHE A 177 -15.84 -14.74 -23.32
CA PHE A 177 -14.64 -14.79 -22.49
C PHE A 177 -14.94 -15.21 -21.04
N GLU A 178 -14.00 -15.92 -20.42
CA GLU A 178 -13.99 -16.19 -18.98
C GLU A 178 -13.25 -15.06 -18.23
N PHE A 179 -13.84 -14.59 -17.13
CA PHE A 179 -13.32 -13.46 -16.37
C PHE A 179 -12.28 -13.91 -15.32
N GLU A 180 -11.05 -13.43 -15.47
CA GLU A 180 -9.93 -13.72 -14.56
C GLU A 180 -9.66 -12.56 -13.58
N ALA A 181 -9.46 -11.35 -14.11
CA ALA A 181 -9.19 -10.14 -13.32
C ALA A 181 -9.40 -8.87 -14.15
N PHE A 182 -9.46 -7.72 -13.47
CA PHE A 182 -9.28 -6.41 -14.10
C PHE A 182 -8.47 -5.47 -13.21
N ASP A 183 -7.69 -4.59 -13.84
CA ASP A 183 -7.11 -3.42 -13.17
C ASP A 183 -7.93 -2.16 -13.47
N LEU A 184 -8.11 -1.29 -12.47
CA LEU A 184 -8.96 -0.10 -12.60
C LEU A 184 -8.36 1.08 -11.85
N THR A 185 -8.05 2.13 -12.61
CA THR A 185 -7.74 3.46 -12.09
C THR A 185 -8.69 4.48 -12.71
N LEU A 186 -9.51 5.10 -11.87
CA LEU A 186 -10.37 6.21 -12.22
C LEU A 186 -9.61 7.52 -12.08
N LEU A 187 -9.58 8.32 -13.15
CA LEU A 187 -8.98 9.65 -13.14
C LEU A 187 -10.08 10.68 -12.87
N ALA A 188 -9.93 11.48 -11.82
CA ALA A 188 -10.94 12.44 -11.37
C ALA A 188 -10.32 13.75 -10.89
N LYS A 189 -11.14 14.74 -10.53
CA LYS A 189 -10.72 15.90 -9.73
C LYS A 189 -11.28 15.73 -8.32
N CYS A 190 -10.44 15.84 -7.30
CA CYS A 190 -10.92 15.72 -5.92
C CYS A 190 -11.69 16.99 -5.51
N LYS A 191 -12.60 16.85 -4.53
CA LYS A 191 -13.42 17.97 -4.02
C LYS A 191 -12.59 19.18 -3.62
N HIS A 192 -11.43 18.97 -3.01
CA HIS A 192 -10.49 20.03 -2.65
C HIS A 192 -10.00 20.82 -3.89
N CYS A 193 -9.59 20.12 -4.95
CA CYS A 193 -9.15 20.77 -6.18
C CYS A 193 -10.29 21.43 -6.95
N LEU A 194 -11.52 20.92 -6.83
CA LEU A 194 -12.69 21.58 -7.43
C LEU A 194 -13.03 22.89 -6.71
N GLN A 195 -12.95 22.91 -5.38
CA GLN A 195 -13.22 24.11 -4.57
C GLN A 195 -12.16 25.20 -4.74
N PHE A 196 -10.90 24.84 -5.03
CA PHE A 196 -9.84 25.81 -5.32
C PHE A 196 -10.08 26.57 -6.64
N VAL A 197 -10.71 25.94 -7.63
CA VAL A 197 -11.00 26.57 -8.93
C VAL A 197 -12.15 27.58 -8.84
N GLU A 198 -13.08 27.38 -7.89
CA GLU A 198 -14.23 28.30 -7.68
C GLU A 198 -13.85 29.58 -6.92
N MET A 199 -12.67 29.66 -6.31
CA MET A 199 -12.20 30.83 -5.57
C MET A 199 -11.33 31.79 -6.41
N GLU A 200 -10.94 31.38 -7.62
CA GLU A 200 -10.12 32.16 -8.55
C GLU A 200 -10.90 32.65 -9.78
N GLN A 201 -12.24 32.53 -9.77
CA GLN A 201 -13.14 33.04 -10.80
C GLN A 201 -14.02 34.19 -10.30
#